data_AF-X1LQP4-F1
#
_entry.id   AF-X1LQP4-F1
#
_cell.length_a   1.000
_cell.length_b   1.000
_cell.length_c   1.000
_cell.angle_alpha   90.00
_cell.angle_beta   90.00
_cell.angle_gamma   90.00
#
_symmetry.space_group_name_H-M   'P 1'
#
loop_
_entity.id
_entity.type
_entity.pdbx_description
1 polymer ?
#
loop_
_entity_poly.entity_id
_entity_poly.type
_entity_poly.pdbx_seq_one_letter_code
_entity_poly.pdbx_strand_id
1 'polypeptide(L)'
;MNIEKIKKIDPQIRKLIEKEEKRQQETLDLIASENYPSKAVREALSSIFVAKYSEGRPYKRYYAGMENVDKLETLVEERVRKVFKLNPKKWAVNIQPYSGSPANYAILRGLLRPG
;
A
#
# COMPACT_ATOMS: atom_id res chain seq x y z
N MET A 1 -1.12 -8.01 13.43
CA MET A 1 -0.31 -7.01 14.16
C MET A 1 -0.07 -7.50 15.58
N ASN A 2 1.19 -7.59 16.04
CA ASN A 2 1.48 -8.08 17.39
C ASN A 2 1.36 -6.92 18.41
N ILE A 3 0.13 -6.62 18.74
CA ILE A 3 -0.28 -5.55 19.65
C ILE A 3 0.32 -5.72 21.05
N GLU A 4 0.53 -6.96 21.51
CA GLU A 4 1.13 -7.25 22.82
C GLU A 4 2.60 -6.82 22.90
N LYS A 5 3.34 -6.87 21.79
CA LYS A 5 4.70 -6.33 21.75
C LYS A 5 4.71 -4.80 21.91
N ILE A 6 3.75 -4.11 21.28
CA ILE A 6 3.60 -2.66 21.40
C ILE A 6 3.31 -2.30 22.87
N LYS A 7 2.40 -3.01 23.54
CA LYS A 7 2.09 -2.75 24.95
C LYS A 7 3.31 -2.77 25.87
N LYS A 8 4.28 -3.66 25.61
CA LYS A 8 5.51 -3.77 26.40
C LYS A 8 6.50 -2.63 26.14
N ILE A 9 6.56 -2.14 24.89
CA ILE A 9 7.52 -1.10 24.47
C ILE A 9 6.93 0.30 24.68
N ASP A 10 5.69 0.50 24.27
CA ASP A 10 4.95 1.76 24.29
C ASP A 10 3.47 1.52 24.69
N PRO A 11 3.17 1.47 26.00
CA PRO A 11 1.80 1.28 26.49
C PRO A 11 0.86 2.46 26.16
N GLN A 12 1.40 3.66 25.89
CA GLN A 12 0.59 4.83 25.54
C GLN A 12 0.04 4.68 24.11
N ILE A 13 0.88 4.29 23.16
CA ILE A 13 0.45 3.99 21.78
C ILE A 13 -0.53 2.82 21.76
N ARG A 14 -0.28 1.76 22.56
CA ARG A 14 -1.24 0.66 22.69
C ARG A 14 -2.64 1.16 23.09
N LYS A 15 -2.71 2.01 24.11
CA LYS A 15 -3.98 2.56 24.63
C LYS A 15 -4.70 3.42 23.58
N LEU A 16 -3.97 4.18 22.76
CA LEU A 16 -4.57 4.95 21.68
C LEU A 16 -5.12 4.06 20.56
N ILE A 17 -4.40 2.99 20.19
CA ILE A 17 -4.90 2.00 19.21
C ILE A 17 -6.19 1.33 19.69
N GLU A 18 -6.28 0.94 20.97
CA GLU A 18 -7.51 0.35 21.55
C GLU A 18 -8.69 1.32 21.49
N LYS A 19 -8.44 2.59 21.82
CA LYS A 19 -9.47 3.63 21.80
C LYS A 19 -9.98 3.88 20.38
N GLU A 20 -9.09 3.93 19.39
CA GLU A 20 -9.49 4.16 18.00
C GLU A 20 -10.21 2.94 17.41
N GLU A 21 -9.77 1.72 17.70
CA GLU A 21 -10.47 0.50 17.27
C GLU A 21 -11.89 0.44 17.85
N LYS A 22 -12.04 0.76 19.15
CA LYS A 22 -13.36 0.87 19.79
C LYS A 22 -14.21 1.97 19.15
N ARG A 23 -13.64 3.16 18.94
CA ARG A 23 -14.35 4.27 18.29
C ARG A 23 -14.88 3.85 16.92
N GLN A 24 -14.05 3.26 16.07
CA GLN A 24 -14.48 2.80 14.74
C GLN A 24 -15.57 1.73 14.79
N GLN A 25 -15.53 0.82 15.78
CA GLN A 25 -16.55 -0.21 15.95
C GLN A 25 -17.90 0.34 16.44
N GLU A 26 -17.88 1.41 17.25
CA GLU A 26 -19.08 2.01 17.86
C GLU A 26 -19.60 3.23 17.06
N THR A 27 -18.92 3.64 15.99
CA THR A 27 -19.31 4.79 15.16
C THR A 27 -20.02 4.34 13.90
N LEU A 28 -21.20 4.91 13.63
CA LEU A 28 -21.77 4.90 12.28
C LEU A 28 -21.00 5.91 11.42
N ASP A 29 -20.08 5.40 10.61
CA ASP A 29 -19.25 6.24 9.75
C ASP A 29 -19.92 6.51 8.40
N LEU A 30 -20.14 7.79 8.11
CA LEU A 30 -20.80 8.28 6.89
C LEU A 30 -19.85 9.07 5.99
N ILE A 31 -18.54 9.06 6.28
CA ILE A 31 -17.55 9.72 5.44
C ILE A 31 -17.36 8.88 4.17
N ALA A 32 -17.81 9.40 3.03
CA ALA A 32 -17.89 8.66 1.77
C ALA A 32 -16.55 8.08 1.27
N SER A 33 -15.42 8.66 1.68
CA SER A 33 -14.08 8.22 1.31
C SER A 33 -13.43 7.27 2.31
N GLU A 34 -14.01 7.09 3.49
CA GLU A 34 -13.47 6.16 4.50
C GLU A 34 -13.96 4.73 4.27
N ASN A 35 -13.14 3.77 4.68
CA ASN A 35 -13.45 2.35 4.58
C ASN A 35 -12.57 1.56 5.55
N TYR A 36 -12.98 0.34 5.89
CA TYR A 36 -12.28 -0.53 6.82
C TYR A 36 -11.52 -1.63 6.07
N PRO A 37 -10.17 -1.55 5.98
CA PRO A 37 -9.39 -2.61 5.37
C PRO A 37 -9.47 -3.89 6.20
N SER A 38 -9.51 -5.03 5.51
CA SER A 38 -9.53 -6.33 6.18
C SER A 38 -8.29 -6.54 7.04
N LYS A 39 -8.41 -7.41 8.05
CA LYS A 39 -7.28 -7.75 8.93
C LYS A 39 -6.07 -8.26 8.15
N ALA A 40 -6.29 -9.04 7.09
CA ALA A 40 -5.24 -9.56 6.23
C ALA A 40 -4.45 -8.45 5.51
N VAL A 41 -5.15 -7.40 5.04
CA VAL A 41 -4.48 -6.23 4.42
C VAL A 41 -3.62 -5.49 5.44
N ARG A 42 -4.14 -5.25 6.65
CA ARG A 42 -3.38 -4.61 7.73
C ARG A 42 -2.15 -5.42 8.16
N GLU A 43 -2.24 -6.75 8.17
CA GLU A 43 -1.12 -7.63 8.49
C GLU A 43 -0.02 -7.63 7.43
N ALA A 44 -0.40 -7.62 6.15
CA ALA A 44 0.56 -7.49 5.05
C ALA A 44 1.29 -6.13 5.06
N LEU A 45 0.58 -5.05 5.39
CA LEU A 45 1.15 -3.70 5.46
C LEU A 45 2.27 -3.59 6.51
N SER A 46 2.15 -4.28 7.65
CA SER A 46 3.16 -4.30 8.71
C SER A 46 4.15 -5.47 8.61
N SER A 47 4.27 -6.10 7.44
CA SER A 47 5.16 -7.26 7.23
C SER A 47 6.61 -6.84 7.00
N ILE A 48 7.50 -7.82 6.82
CA ILE A 48 8.94 -7.57 6.60
C ILE A 48 9.24 -6.75 5.33
N PHE A 49 8.30 -6.64 4.39
CA PHE A 49 8.48 -5.85 3.18
C PHE A 49 8.73 -4.37 3.47
N VAL A 50 8.30 -3.84 4.62
CA VAL A 50 8.60 -2.46 5.04
C VAL A 50 10.10 -2.18 5.19
N ALA A 51 10.91 -3.23 5.40
CA ALA A 51 12.35 -3.13 5.55
C ALA A 51 13.09 -3.27 4.20
N LYS A 52 12.39 -3.43 3.07
CA LYS A 52 13.03 -3.59 1.76
C LYS A 52 13.02 -2.30 0.95
N TYR A 53 14.20 -1.74 0.77
CA TYR A 53 14.45 -0.71 -0.24
C TYR A 53 14.56 -1.37 -1.62
N SER A 54 13.78 -0.92 -2.60
CA SER A 54 13.55 -1.64 -3.88
C SER A 54 13.38 -0.70 -5.10
N GLU A 55 14.23 0.32 -5.22
CA GLU A 55 14.17 1.27 -6.33
C GLU A 55 14.24 0.60 -7.71
N GLY A 56 13.50 1.18 -8.66
CA GLY A 56 13.34 0.67 -10.02
C GLY A 56 12.00 -0.06 -10.23
N ARG A 57 11.94 -0.86 -11.29
CA ARG A 57 10.77 -1.67 -11.64
C ARG A 57 11.11 -3.15 -11.50
N PRO A 58 10.11 -4.05 -11.40
CA PRO A 58 10.38 -5.49 -11.34
C PRO A 58 11.37 -5.94 -12.41
N TYR A 59 12.40 -6.69 -12.01
CA TYR A 59 13.47 -7.19 -12.88
C TYR A 59 14.35 -6.12 -13.55
N LYS A 60 14.18 -4.85 -13.18
CA LYS A 60 14.99 -3.69 -13.60
C LYS A 60 15.30 -2.82 -12.37
N ARG A 61 16.02 -3.44 -11.43
CA ARG A 61 16.27 -2.90 -10.09
C ARG A 61 17.68 -2.34 -9.98
N TYR A 62 17.85 -1.34 -9.12
CA TYR A 62 19.16 -0.75 -8.84
C TYR A 62 19.98 -1.56 -7.82
N TYR A 63 19.32 -2.40 -7.02
CA TYR A 63 19.94 -3.14 -5.93
C TYR A 63 19.63 -4.63 -5.98
N ALA A 64 20.48 -5.43 -5.32
CA ALA A 64 20.34 -6.87 -5.21
C ALA A 64 19.26 -7.32 -4.18
N GLY A 65 18.86 -8.58 -4.27
CA GLY A 65 17.93 -9.21 -3.31
C GLY A 65 16.45 -8.87 -3.54
N MET A 66 16.03 -8.73 -4.81
CA MET A 66 14.67 -8.29 -5.16
C MET A 66 13.72 -9.44 -5.53
N GLU A 67 14.18 -10.70 -5.50
CA GLU A 67 13.42 -11.85 -6.00
C GLU A 67 11.97 -11.88 -5.49
N ASN A 68 11.76 -11.72 -4.18
CA ASN A 68 10.43 -11.76 -3.58
C ASN A 68 9.62 -10.47 -3.79
N VAL A 69 10.28 -9.32 -3.84
CA VAL A 69 9.59 -8.03 -4.10
C VAL A 69 9.17 -7.91 -5.56
N ASP A 70 9.97 -8.43 -6.49
CA ASP A 70 9.62 -8.50 -7.90
C ASP A 70 8.41 -9.40 -8.14
N LYS A 71 8.38 -10.58 -7.50
CA LYS A 71 7.21 -11.46 -7.50
C LYS A 71 5.99 -10.76 -6.90
N LEU A 72 6.15 -10.04 -5.79
CA LEU A 72 5.08 -9.29 -5.13
C LEU A 72 4.50 -8.20 -6.04
N GLU A 73 5.33 -7.29 -6.56
CA GLU A 73 4.87 -6.20 -7.42
C GLU A 73 4.23 -6.74 -8.71
N THR A 74 4.83 -7.75 -9.33
CA THR A 74 4.28 -8.38 -10.55
C THR A 74 2.89 -8.98 -10.29
N LEU A 75 2.73 -9.71 -9.18
CA LEU A 75 1.45 -10.28 -8.77
C LEU A 75 0.39 -9.20 -8.52
N VAL A 76 0.76 -8.08 -7.90
CA VAL A 76 -0.17 -6.97 -7.64
C VAL A 76 -0.60 -6.32 -8.96
N GLU A 77 0.32 -6.07 -9.88
CA GLU A 77 -0.02 -5.54 -11.22
C GLU A 77 -0.97 -6.45 -11.99
N GLU A 78 -0.71 -7.77 -11.97
CA GLU A 78 -1.60 -8.77 -12.59
C GLU A 78 -3.00 -8.75 -11.97
N ARG A 79 -3.09 -8.68 -10.64
CA ARG A 79 -4.38 -8.58 -9.94
C ARG A 79 -5.13 -7.30 -10.31
N VAL A 80 -4.45 -6.15 -10.40
CA VAL A 80 -5.06 -4.89 -10.84
C VAL A 80 -5.60 -5.04 -12.27
N ARG A 81 -4.80 -5.57 -13.20
CA ARG A 81 -5.25 -5.83 -14.58
C ARG A 81 -6.50 -6.73 -14.60
N LYS A 82 -6.52 -7.78 -13.78
CA LYS A 82 -7.67 -8.70 -13.68
C LYS A 82 -8.93 -8.01 -13.14
N VAL A 83 -8.81 -7.24 -12.07
CA VAL A 83 -9.94 -6.53 -11.44
C VAL A 83 -10.59 -5.54 -12.42
N PHE A 84 -9.77 -4.80 -13.18
CA PHE A 84 -10.25 -3.83 -14.17
C PHE A 84 -10.46 -4.40 -15.58
N LYS A 85 -10.32 -5.72 -15.77
CA LYS A 85 -10.47 -6.43 -17.06
C LYS A 85 -9.60 -5.83 -18.18
N LEU A 86 -8.37 -5.44 -17.85
CA LEU A 86 -7.45 -4.77 -18.75
C LEU A 86 -6.68 -5.78 -19.60
N ASN A 87 -6.61 -5.56 -20.92
CA ASN A 87 -5.74 -6.33 -21.79
C ASN A 87 -4.27 -5.90 -21.57
N PRO A 88 -3.37 -6.82 -21.15
CA PRO A 88 -1.97 -6.48 -20.86
C PRO A 88 -1.20 -5.98 -22.09
N LYS A 89 -1.66 -6.29 -23.31
CA LYS A 89 -1.06 -5.77 -24.55
C LYS A 89 -1.43 -4.30 -24.83
N LYS A 90 -2.51 -3.81 -24.22
CA LYS A 90 -3.03 -2.44 -24.42
C LYS A 90 -2.77 -1.54 -23.21
N TRP A 91 -2.71 -2.13 -22.01
CA TRP A 91 -2.66 -1.40 -20.76
C TRP A 91 -1.50 -1.85 -19.88
N ALA A 92 -0.63 -0.91 -19.56
CA ALA A 92 0.33 -1.04 -18.47
C ALA A 92 -0.29 -0.51 -17.16
N VAL A 93 0.23 -0.98 -16.03
CA VAL A 93 -0.18 -0.54 -14.69
C VAL A 93 1.08 -0.22 -13.91
N ASN A 94 1.08 0.92 -13.21
CA ASN A 94 2.09 1.25 -12.21
C ASN A 94 1.42 1.31 -10.83
N ILE A 95 1.89 0.48 -9.90
CA ILE A 95 1.33 0.35 -8.53
C ILE A 95 2.19 1.02 -7.45
N GLN A 96 3.23 1.77 -7.84
CA GLN A 96 4.20 2.41 -6.94
C GLN A 96 3.80 3.80 -6.38
N PRO A 97 2.85 4.58 -6.95
CA PRO A 97 2.47 5.86 -6.33
C PRO A 97 1.98 5.69 -4.88
N TYR A 98 2.49 6.52 -3.97
CA TYR A 98 2.23 6.40 -2.53
C TYR A 98 0.78 6.68 -2.12
N SER A 99 0.07 7.50 -2.89
CA SER A 99 -1.34 7.85 -2.69
C SER A 99 -1.88 8.50 -3.98
N GLY A 100 -3.14 8.96 -3.96
CA GLY A 100 -3.80 9.58 -5.10
C GLY A 100 -3.11 10.85 -5.60
N SER A 101 -2.74 11.78 -4.72
CA SER A 101 -2.12 13.05 -5.13
C SER A 101 -0.75 12.85 -5.81
N PRO A 102 0.18 12.03 -5.27
CA PRO A 102 1.41 11.69 -5.98
C PRO A 102 1.19 10.99 -7.33
N ALA A 103 0.16 10.14 -7.45
CA ALA A 103 -0.17 9.49 -8.73
C ALA A 103 -0.55 10.52 -9.80
N ASN A 104 -1.45 11.45 -9.45
CA ASN A 104 -1.86 12.54 -10.35
C ASN A 104 -0.67 13.41 -10.75
N TYR A 105 0.17 13.79 -9.77
CA TYR A 105 1.35 14.61 -10.05
C TYR A 105 2.35 13.90 -10.97
N ALA A 106 2.55 12.59 -10.80
CA ALA A 106 3.41 11.81 -11.68
C ALA A 106 2.90 11.80 -13.13
N ILE A 107 1.58 11.74 -13.34
CA ILE A 107 0.97 11.85 -14.68
C ILE A 107 1.20 13.24 -15.27
N LEU A 108 0.91 14.30 -14.51
CA LEU A 108 1.10 15.68 -14.98
C LEU A 108 2.55 15.92 -15.40
N ARG A 109 3.50 15.51 -14.57
CA ARG A 109 4.94 15.64 -14.86
C ARG A 109 5.43 14.75 -15.99
N GLY A 110 4.77 13.62 -16.24
CA GLY A 110 5.12 12.70 -17.32
C GLY A 110 4.58 13.11 -18.70
N LEU A 111 3.45 13.83 -18.74
CA LEU A 111 2.75 14.17 -19.98
C LEU A 111 2.81 15.64 -20.36
N LEU A 112 2.92 16.54 -19.38
CA LEU A 112 2.87 17.98 -19.60
C LEU A 112 4.23 18.63 -19.37
N ARG A 113 4.43 19.79 -20.02
CA ARG A 113 5.54 20.69 -19.73
C ARG A 113 5.11 21.70 -18.67
N PRO A 114 6.02 22.17 -17.80
CA PRO A 114 5.72 23.28 -16.89
C PRO A 114 5.43 24.58 -17.67
N GLY A 115 4.49 25.37 -17.16
CA GLY A 115 4.06 26.66 -17.76
C GLY A 115 2.71 26.54 -18.44
#